data_AF-A0A2D7TSD0-F1
#
_entry.id   AF-A0A2D7TSD0-F1
#
_cell.length_a   1.000
_cell.length_b   1.000
_cell.length_c   1.000
_cell.angle_alpha   90.00
_cell.angle_beta   90.00
_cell.angle_gamma   90.00
#
_symmetry.space_group_name_H-M   'P 1'
#
loop_
_entity.id
_entity.type
_entity.pdbx_description
1 polymer ?
#
loop_
_entity_poly.entity_id
_entity_poly.type
_entity_poly.pdbx_seq_one_letter_code
_entity_poly.pdbx_strand_id
1 'polypeptide(L)'
;MAGVSEPGGCLLVGIGAPRGALAEAIARRRDDVSLTVLISPAQQGEAHDADEIWVCTRLGPVGFIALIRRISWRRFERVDQLHPGTFGWLKYCVWPRPPWFYVTAHGAPETFRA
;
A
#
# COMPACT_ATOMS: atom_id res chain seq x y z
N MET A 1 -7.91 18.06 25.09
CA MET A 1 -8.88 17.49 24.13
C MET A 1 -8.08 16.70 23.11
N ALA A 2 -7.88 15.41 23.35
CA ALA A 2 -7.19 14.54 22.41
C ALA A 2 -8.15 14.31 21.24
N GLY A 3 -7.79 14.84 20.07
CA GLY A 3 -8.49 14.52 18.84
C GLY A 3 -8.45 13.00 18.68
N VAL A 4 -9.63 12.39 18.59
CA VAL A 4 -9.75 11.03 18.06
C VAL A 4 -9.19 11.13 16.64
N SER A 5 -7.94 10.74 16.44
CA SER A 5 -7.44 10.40 15.13
C SER A 5 -8.23 9.18 14.70
N GLU A 6 -9.32 9.40 13.97
CA GLU A 6 -9.90 8.35 13.13
C GLU A 6 -8.72 7.76 12.36
N PRO A 7 -8.38 6.46 12.52
CA PRO A 7 -7.12 5.93 12.01
C PRO A 7 -7.15 6.01 10.49
N GLY A 8 -6.51 7.03 9.96
CA GLY A 8 -6.27 7.18 8.55
C GLY A 8 -5.39 6.04 8.09
N GLY A 9 -6.01 5.00 7.56
CA GLY A 9 -5.29 3.83 7.11
C GLY A 9 -4.25 4.22 6.06
N CYS A 10 -3.06 3.65 6.16
CA CYS A 10 -2.05 3.72 5.12
C CYS A 10 -2.11 2.46 4.27
N LEU A 11 -2.14 2.62 2.94
CA LEU A 11 -2.01 1.51 2.01
C LEU A 11 -0.56 1.42 1.53
N LEU A 12 0.13 0.34 1.87
CA LEU A 12 1.46 0.03 1.35
C LEU A 12 1.35 -0.94 0.17
N VAL A 13 1.64 -0.46 -1.03
CA VAL A 13 1.67 -1.26 -2.26
C VAL A 13 3.05 -1.89 -2.43
N GLY A 14 3.16 -3.17 -2.07
CA GLY A 14 4.38 -3.97 -2.19
C GLY A 14 4.47 -4.83 -3.44
N ILE A 15 3.47 -4.78 -4.33
CA ILE A 15 3.47 -5.57 -5.57
C ILE A 15 4.68 -5.19 -6.44
N GLY A 16 5.52 -6.17 -6.73
CA GLY A 16 6.73 -5.99 -7.53
C GLY A 16 7.94 -5.46 -6.74
N ALA A 17 7.82 -5.32 -5.41
CA ALA A 17 8.95 -4.98 -4.56
C ALA A 17 9.99 -6.13 -4.51
N PRO A 18 11.29 -5.82 -4.34
CA PRO A 18 12.32 -6.82 -4.08
C PRO A 18 12.01 -7.63 -2.80
N ARG A 19 12.47 -8.88 -2.76
CA ARG A 19 12.34 -9.75 -1.58
C ARG A 19 13.02 -9.09 -0.37
N GLY A 20 12.32 -9.06 0.77
CA GLY A 20 12.78 -8.44 2.03
C GLY A 20 12.41 -6.96 2.18
N ALA A 21 12.26 -6.22 1.08
CA ALA A 21 11.92 -4.79 1.13
C ALA A 21 10.54 -4.53 1.74
N LEU A 22 9.60 -5.46 1.54
CA LEU A 22 8.26 -5.37 2.08
C LEU A 22 8.26 -5.51 3.61
N ALA A 23 8.95 -6.53 4.13
CA ALA A 23 9.04 -6.76 5.57
C ALA A 23 9.70 -5.57 6.30
N GLU A 24 10.77 -5.01 5.75
CA GLU A 24 11.40 -3.81 6.30
C GLU A 24 10.45 -2.59 6.29
N ALA A 25 9.72 -2.41 5.19
CA ALA A 25 8.76 -1.32 5.05
C ALA A 25 7.57 -1.42 6.00
N ILE A 26 7.15 -2.65 6.32
CA ILE A 26 6.10 -2.94 7.31
C ILE A 26 6.62 -2.66 8.72
N ALA A 27 7.78 -3.23 9.08
CA ALA A 27 8.36 -3.09 10.42
C ALA A 27 8.56 -1.62 10.82
N ARG A 28 8.93 -0.75 9.87
CA ARG A 28 9.11 0.69 10.13
C ARG A 28 7.81 1.48 10.34
N ARG A 29 6.68 0.97 9.86
CA ARG A 29 5.39 1.71 9.85
C ARG A 29 4.37 1.16 10.82
N ARG A 30 4.65 0.01 11.44
CA ARG A 30 3.75 -0.70 12.35
C ARG A 30 3.26 0.17 13.51
N ASP A 31 4.11 1.05 14.03
CA ASP A 31 3.81 1.84 15.23
C ASP A 31 3.09 3.18 14.96
N ASP A 32 3.00 3.61 13.70
CA ASP A 32 2.55 4.97 13.35
C ASP A 32 1.07 5.02 12.90
N VAL A 33 0.61 4.01 12.15
CA VAL A 33 -0.71 4.02 11.48
C VAL A 33 -1.23 2.60 11.22
N SER A 34 -2.56 2.44 11.07
CA SER A 34 -3.15 1.18 10.61
C SER A 34 -2.69 0.86 9.19
N LEU A 35 -1.91 -0.21 9.04
CA LEU A 35 -1.20 -0.53 7.81
C LEU A 35 -1.91 -1.64 7.03
N THR A 36 -2.52 -1.27 5.91
CA THR A 36 -2.99 -2.25 4.92
C THR A 36 -1.89 -2.47 3.87
N VAL A 37 -1.49 -3.72 3.63
CA VAL A 37 -0.48 -4.05 2.63
C VAL A 37 -1.10 -4.72 1.42
N LEU A 38 -0.81 -4.22 0.22
CA LEU A 38 -1.20 -4.83 -1.03
C LEU A 38 0.00 -5.55 -1.66
N ILE A 39 -0.09 -6.87 -1.77
CA ILE A 39 1.04 -7.74 -2.11
C ILE A 39 0.71 -8.71 -3.24
N SER A 40 1.72 -9.29 -3.88
CA SER A 40 1.52 -10.47 -4.73
C SER A 40 1.47 -11.76 -3.89
N PRO A 41 0.82 -12.84 -4.35
CA PRO A 41 0.77 -14.10 -3.61
C PRO A 41 2.15 -14.68 -3.25
N ALA A 42 3.19 -14.41 -4.05
CA ALA A 42 4.56 -14.83 -3.76
C ALA A 42 5.16 -14.16 -2.50
N GLN A 43 4.61 -13.02 -2.08
CA GLN A 43 5.11 -12.20 -0.96
C GLN A 43 4.31 -12.41 0.32
N GLN A 44 3.37 -13.36 0.35
CA GLN A 44 2.49 -13.58 1.50
C GLN A 44 3.26 -13.90 2.79
N GLY A 45 4.40 -14.58 2.69
CA GLY A 45 5.26 -14.86 3.85
C GLY A 45 5.94 -13.63 4.45
N GLU A 46 6.14 -12.56 3.68
CA GLU A 46 6.80 -11.32 4.13
C GLU A 46 5.83 -10.31 4.75
N ALA A 47 4.52 -10.52 4.56
CA ALA A 47 3.48 -9.58 4.94
C ALA A 47 2.83 -9.86 6.29
N HIS A 48 3.28 -10.87 7.02
CA HIS A 48 2.61 -11.41 8.22
C HIS A 48 2.49 -10.42 9.38
N ASP A 49 3.34 -9.39 9.43
CA ASP A 49 3.34 -8.36 10.47
C ASP A 49 2.43 -7.16 10.18
N ALA A 50 1.71 -7.14 9.05
CA ALA A 50 0.79 -6.05 8.73
C ALA A 50 -0.61 -6.26 9.33
N ASP A 51 -1.30 -5.17 9.71
CA ASP A 51 -2.66 -5.22 10.26
C ASP A 51 -3.66 -5.86 9.30
N GLU A 52 -3.55 -5.54 8.01
CA GLU A 52 -4.39 -6.13 6.99
C GLU A 52 -3.62 -6.43 5.71
N ILE A 53 -3.76 -7.67 5.22
CA ILE A 53 -3.03 -8.17 4.05
C ILE A 53 -4.00 -8.36 2.90
N TRP A 54 -3.81 -7.61 1.82
CA TRP A 54 -4.56 -7.73 0.58
C TRP A 54 -3.68 -8.42 -0.46
N VAL A 55 -4.06 -9.63 -0.85
CA VAL A 55 -3.35 -10.38 -1.87
C VAL A 55 -3.95 -10.06 -3.23
N CYS A 56 -3.18 -9.36 -4.06
CA CYS A 56 -3.48 -9.19 -5.48
C CYS A 56 -3.14 -10.50 -6.20
N THR A 57 -4.03 -11.49 -6.08
CA THR A 57 -3.98 -12.71 -6.89
C THR A 57 -4.31 -12.35 -8.36
N ARG A 58 -4.36 -13.33 -9.29
CA ARG A 58 -4.85 -13.11 -10.67
C ARG A 58 -6.35 -12.76 -10.66
N LEU A 59 -6.65 -11.63 -10.06
CA LEU A 59 -7.91 -10.94 -10.12
C LEU A 59 -8.07 -10.63 -11.61
N GLY A 60 -8.88 -11.42 -12.31
CA GLY A 60 -9.34 -11.03 -13.64
C GLY A 60 -9.92 -9.61 -13.59
N PRO A 61 -10.30 -9.02 -14.73
CA PRO A 61 -10.76 -7.62 -14.80
C PRO A 61 -11.82 -7.27 -13.74
N VAL A 62 -12.73 -8.20 -13.42
CA VAL A 62 -13.73 -8.06 -12.36
C VAL A 62 -13.11 -7.96 -10.96
N GLY A 63 -12.18 -8.85 -10.62
CA GLY A 63 -11.50 -8.84 -9.33
C GLY A 63 -10.65 -7.59 -9.16
N PHE A 64 -10.05 -7.11 -10.26
CA PHE A 64 -9.27 -5.87 -10.25
C PHE A 64 -10.18 -4.66 -9.96
N ILE A 65 -11.33 -4.55 -10.62
CA ILE A 65 -12.31 -3.50 -10.34
C ILE A 65 -12.84 -3.60 -8.90
N ALA A 66 -13.08 -4.81 -8.39
CA ALA A 66 -13.50 -5.01 -7.01
C ALA A 66 -12.44 -4.54 -6.01
N LEU A 67 -11.16 -4.81 -6.29
CA LEU A 67 -10.04 -4.31 -5.50
C LEU A 67 -10.02 -2.77 -5.50
N ILE A 68 -10.05 -2.15 -6.68
CA ILE A 68 -10.08 -0.69 -6.82
C ILE A 68 -11.26 -0.08 -6.05
N ARG A 69 -12.46 -0.67 -6.19
CA ARG A 69 -13.65 -0.23 -5.44
C ARG A 69 -13.46 -0.34 -3.94
N ARG A 70 -12.86 -1.43 -3.46
CA ARG A 70 -12.55 -1.62 -2.03
C ARG A 70 -11.54 -0.58 -1.52
N ILE A 71 -10.50 -0.28 -2.29
CA ILE A 71 -9.52 0.79 -1.96
C ILE A 71 -10.24 2.15 -1.88
N SER A 72 -11.04 2.46 -2.90
CA SER A 72 -11.80 3.70 -3.02
C SER A 72 -12.79 3.91 -1.85
N TRP A 73 -13.45 2.85 -1.39
CA TRP A 73 -14.37 2.91 -0.26
C TRP A 73 -13.69 3.07 1.10
N ARG A 74 -12.50 2.49 1.28
CA ARG A 74 -11.78 2.58 2.55
C ARG A 74 -11.18 3.97 2.81
N ARG A 75 -11.07 4.81 1.77
CA ARG A 75 -10.60 6.21 1.84
C ARG A 75 -9.28 6.34 2.61
N PHE A 76 -8.26 5.61 2.16
CA PHE A 76 -6.92 5.72 2.74
C PHE A 76 -6.42 7.17 2.74
N GLU A 77 -5.84 7.60 3.86
CA GLU A 77 -5.25 8.94 3.96
C GLU A 77 -3.95 9.04 3.17
N ARG A 78 -3.26 7.91 2.97
CA ARG A 78 -1.98 7.85 2.30
C ARG A 78 -1.77 6.51 1.61
N VAL A 79 -1.18 6.55 0.42
CA VAL A 79 -0.70 5.36 -0.29
C VAL A 79 0.80 5.45 -0.49
N ASP A 80 1.53 4.48 0.05
CA ASP A 80 2.96 4.31 -0.15
C ASP A 80 3.20 3.16 -1.11
N GLN A 81 3.87 3.40 -2.24
CA GLN A 81 4.20 2.37 -3.21
C GLN A 81 5.69 2.08 -3.21
N LEU A 82 6.07 0.81 -3.03
CA LEU A 82 7.47 0.40 -3.10
C LEU A 82 8.01 0.53 -4.53
N HIS A 83 9.13 1.25 -4.68
CA HIS A 83 9.87 1.39 -5.93
C HIS A 83 10.97 0.32 -6.03
N PRO A 84 11.23 -0.28 -7.21
CA PRO A 84 10.62 -0.05 -8.53
C PRO A 84 9.37 -0.91 -8.79
N GLY A 85 8.22 -0.52 -8.25
CA GLY A 85 6.96 -1.23 -8.45
C GLY A 85 6.35 -0.96 -9.83
N THR A 86 5.94 -2.02 -10.53
CA THR A 86 5.34 -2.01 -11.88
C THR A 86 3.94 -1.40 -11.94
N PHE A 87 3.35 -1.05 -10.79
CA PHE A 87 1.96 -0.65 -10.65
C PHE A 87 1.74 0.85 -10.40
N GLY A 88 2.67 1.70 -10.85
CA GLY A 88 2.56 3.17 -10.68
C GLY A 88 1.30 3.80 -11.30
N TRP A 89 0.63 3.06 -12.19
CA TRP A 89 -0.65 3.44 -12.80
C TRP A 89 -1.86 3.25 -11.88
N LEU A 90 -1.75 2.48 -10.78
CA LEU A 90 -2.86 2.27 -9.83
C LEU A 90 -3.41 3.57 -9.26
N LYS A 91 -2.56 4.60 -9.12
CA LYS A 91 -2.95 5.93 -8.65
C LYS A 91 -4.05 6.60 -9.49
N TYR A 92 -4.23 6.17 -10.74
CA TYR A 92 -5.28 6.69 -11.63
C TYR A 92 -6.61 5.96 -11.48
N CYS A 93 -6.64 4.80 -10.81
CA CYS A 93 -7.84 3.99 -10.63
C CYS A 93 -8.54 4.25 -9.30
N VAL A 94 -7.82 4.75 -8.29
CA VAL A 94 -8.34 4.94 -6.92
C VAL A 94 -8.96 6.32 -6.73
N TRP A 95 -10.17 6.37 -6.17
CA TRP A 95 -10.93 7.60 -5.91
C TRP A 95 -11.61 7.57 -4.53
N PRO A 96 -11.64 8.68 -3.75
CA PRO A 96 -10.97 9.96 -3.97
C PRO A 96 -9.45 9.82 -3.99
N ARG A 97 -8.76 10.60 -4.83
CA ARG A 97 -7.32 10.41 -5.09
C ARG A 97 -6.50 10.66 -3.82
N PRO A 98 -5.93 9.61 -3.19
CA PRO A 98 -5.13 9.79 -2.00
C PRO A 98 -3.75 10.34 -2.39
N PRO A 99 -3.05 11.03 -1.46
CA PRO A 99 -1.66 11.39 -1.66
C PRO A 99 -0.84 10.11 -1.82
N TRP A 100 -0.11 10.03 -2.94
CA TRP A 100 0.61 8.85 -3.37
C TRP A 100 2.11 9.11 -3.32
N PHE A 101 2.83 8.32 -2.55
CA PHE A 101 4.27 8.45 -2.36
C PHE A 101 4.99 7.21 -2.87
N TYR A 102 6.16 7.41 -3.45
CA TYR A 102 7.05 6.31 -3.80
C TYR A 102 8.07 6.16 -2.68
N VAL A 103 8.22 4.92 -2.22
CA VAL A 103 9.10 4.59 -1.11
C VAL A 103 10.11 3.58 -1.62
N THR A 104 11.39 3.86 -1.42
CA THR A 104 12.44 2.90 -1.72
C THR A 104 12.49 1.86 -0.61
N ALA A 105 12.99 0.65 -0.90
CA ALA A 105 13.22 -0.39 0.10
C ALA A 105 14.03 0.12 1.31
N HIS A 106 14.94 1.09 1.08
CA HIS A 106 15.74 1.71 2.14
C HIS A 106 15.08 2.90 2.86
N GLY A 107 13.85 3.26 2.49
CA GLY A 107 13.03 4.20 3.26
C GLY A 107 13.32 5.68 3.02
N ALA A 108 13.93 6.05 1.90
CA ALA A 108 13.88 7.43 1.46
C ALA A 108 12.56 7.64 0.68
N PRO A 109 11.63 8.51 1.16
CA PRO A 109 10.52 8.96 0.35
C PRO A 109 11.08 9.84 -0.77
N GLU A 110 11.25 9.25 -1.96
CA GLU A 110 11.59 10.04 -3.14
C GLU A 110 10.33 10.77 -3.58
N THR A 111 10.23 12.03 -3.15
CA THR A 111 9.16 12.93 -3.57
C THR A 111 9.46 13.34 -5.01
N PHE A 112 9.05 12.51 -5.98
CA PHE A 112 9.18 12.87 -7.38
C PHE A 112 8.09 13.90 -7.72
N ARG A 113 8.50 15.18 -7.79
CA ARG A 113 7.69 16.24 -8.41
C ARG A 113 7.67 15.98 -9.92
N ALA A 114 6.46 16.07 -10.47
CA ALA A 114 6.14 15.88 -11.89
C ALA A 114 7.04 16.71 -12.82
#